data_AF-D1CSS4-F1
#
_entry.id   AF-D1CSS4-F1
#
_cell.length_a   1.000
_cell.length_b   1.000
_cell.length_c   1.000
_cell.angle_alpha   90.00
_cell.angle_beta   90.00
_cell.angle_gamma   90.00
#
_symmetry.space_group_name_H-M   'P 1'
#
loop_
_entity.id
_entity.type
_entity.pdbx_description
1 polymer ?
#
loop_
_entity_poly.entity_id
_entity_poly.type
_entity_poly.pdbx_seq_one_letter_code
_entity_poly.pdbx_strand_id
1 'polypeptide(L)'
;WISGHLQPRWDALEEKAKAFRTEEGWRPFHWEIEFPEVFGRENPGFDAIIGNPPFAGENTISAGSGPVYPSWLQTLHPGAHGNADLVAHFFRRSFSLARVGAAMGLIATNTVGQGDTRDSGLSHIVAHGGTVFR
;
A
#
# COMPACT_ATOMS: atom_id res chain seq x y z
N TRP A 1 19.24 -28.87 0.57
CA TRP A 1 18.18 -29.15 1.56
C TRP A 1 17.00 -28.26 1.25
N ILE A 2 15.98 -28.83 0.61
CA ILE A 2 14.52 -28.55 0.66
C ILE A 2 13.96 -29.19 -0.61
N SER A 3 13.68 -30.48 -0.49
CA SER A 3 12.85 -31.23 -1.41
C SER A 3 11.39 -31.06 -0.96
N GLY A 4 10.61 -30.29 -1.71
CA GLY A 4 9.25 -30.59 -2.19
C GLY A 4 8.10 -31.05 -1.29
N HIS A 5 8.26 -31.41 -0.02
CA HIS A 5 7.16 -32.02 0.76
C HIS A 5 7.13 -31.64 2.24
N LEU A 6 7.31 -30.37 2.59
CA LEU A 6 6.69 -29.89 3.84
C LEU A 6 5.23 -29.62 3.51
N GLN A 7 4.33 -30.54 3.87
CA GLN A 7 2.94 -30.17 4.04
C GLN A 7 2.88 -29.19 5.22
N PRO A 8 2.50 -27.93 5.01
CA PRO A 8 2.37 -26.99 6.10
C PRO A 8 1.36 -27.55 7.10
N ARG A 9 1.66 -27.46 8.40
CA ARG A 9 0.70 -27.77 9.45
C ARG A 9 -0.33 -26.64 9.51
N TRP A 10 -1.27 -26.64 8.57
CA TRP A 10 -2.27 -25.59 8.41
C TRP A 10 -3.04 -25.34 9.71
N ASP A 11 -3.44 -26.41 10.40
CA ASP A 11 -4.13 -26.32 11.69
C ASP A 11 -3.31 -25.55 12.74
N ALA A 12 -2.00 -25.81 12.83
CA ALA A 12 -1.13 -25.13 13.79
C ALA A 12 -0.90 -23.66 13.42
N LEU A 13 -0.85 -23.34 12.12
CA LEU A 13 -0.78 -21.96 11.65
C LEU A 13 -2.08 -21.20 11.93
N GLU A 14 -3.24 -21.84 11.73
CA GLU A 14 -4.54 -21.28 12.04
C GLU A 14 -4.73 -21.03 13.54
N GLU A 15 -4.36 -22.00 14.38
CA GLU A 15 -4.42 -21.81 15.84
C GLU A 15 -3.52 -20.68 16.29
N LYS A 16 -2.28 -20.60 15.77
CA LYS A 16 -1.36 -19.51 16.10
C LYS A 16 -1.86 -18.16 15.63
N ALA A 17 -2.48 -18.09 14.45
CA ALA A 17 -3.12 -16.87 13.96
C ALA A 17 -4.32 -16.46 14.82
N LYS A 18 -5.15 -17.41 15.28
CA LYS A 18 -6.27 -17.16 16.20
C LYS A 18 -5.78 -16.67 17.57
N ALA A 19 -4.73 -17.29 18.12
CA ALA A 19 -4.12 -16.90 19.39
C ALA A 19 -3.56 -15.48 19.31
N PHE A 20 -2.74 -15.19 18.29
CA PHE A 20 -2.17 -13.84 18.06
C PHE A 20 -3.26 -12.76 17.99
N ARG A 21 -4.35 -13.00 17.25
CA ARG A 21 -5.47 -12.05 17.15
C ARG A 21 -6.17 -11.79 18.48
N THR A 22 -6.16 -12.78 19.38
CA THR A 22 -6.84 -12.72 20.67
C THR A 22 -5.95 -12.07 21.74
N GLU A 23 -4.67 -12.42 21.75
CA GLU A 23 -3.68 -11.93 22.72
C GLU A 23 -3.27 -10.48 22.42
N GLU A 24 -2.94 -10.17 21.16
CA GLU A 24 -2.45 -8.84 20.76
C GLU A 24 -3.60 -7.91 20.32
N GLY A 25 -4.81 -8.43 20.16
CA GLY A 25 -5.95 -7.69 19.62
C GLY A 25 -5.80 -7.25 18.15
N TRP A 26 -4.70 -7.65 17.48
CA TRP A 26 -4.39 -7.23 16.12
C TRP A 26 -4.84 -8.27 15.08
N ARG A 27 -5.61 -7.81 14.10
CA ARG A 27 -5.97 -8.59 12.90
C ARG A 27 -5.21 -8.02 11.68
N PRO A 28 -4.02 -8.55 11.35
CA PRO A 28 -3.27 -8.07 10.19
C PRO A 28 -4.03 -8.41 8.91
N PHE A 29 -3.99 -7.49 7.95
CA PHE A 29 -4.71 -7.57 6.69
C PHE A 29 -3.71 -7.67 5.54
N HIS A 30 -3.82 -8.73 4.74
CA HIS A 30 -2.93 -8.99 3.61
C HIS A 30 -3.79 -9.17 2.36
N TRP A 31 -3.66 -8.27 1.39
CA TRP A 31 -4.52 -8.24 0.21
C TRP A 31 -4.56 -9.57 -0.55
N GLU A 32 -3.42 -10.24 -0.66
CA GLU A 32 -3.24 -11.50 -1.38
C GLU A 32 -3.93 -12.68 -0.68
N ILE A 33 -4.08 -12.62 0.64
CA ILE A 33 -4.77 -13.65 1.44
C ILE A 33 -6.27 -13.39 1.44
N GLU A 34 -6.67 -12.12 1.56
CA GLU A 34 -8.08 -11.72 1.67
C GLU A 34 -8.79 -11.73 0.31
N PHE A 35 -8.06 -11.56 -0.80
CA PHE A 35 -8.57 -11.56 -2.17
C PHE A 35 -7.75 -12.47 -3.10
N PRO A 36 -7.69 -13.79 -2.83
CA PRO A 36 -6.89 -14.71 -3.64
C PRO A 36 -7.32 -14.73 -5.11
N GLU A 37 -8.59 -14.45 -5.41
CA GLU A 37 -9.12 -14.33 -6.78
C GLU A 37 -8.59 -13.11 -7.55
N VAL A 38 -8.22 -12.05 -6.84
CA VAL A 38 -7.65 -10.83 -7.42
C VAL A 38 -6.15 -10.99 -7.69
N PHE A 39 -5.44 -11.67 -6.79
CA PHE A 39 -3.98 -11.78 -6.82
C PHE A 39 -3.45 -13.13 -7.35
N GLY A 40 -4.30 -14.15 -7.49
CA GLY A 40 -3.93 -15.48 -8.00
C GLY A 40 -4.08 -15.67 -9.51
N ARG A 41 -4.62 -14.67 -10.23
CA ARG A 41 -4.79 -14.69 -11.70
C ARG A 41 -3.50 -14.29 -12.44
N GLU A 42 -3.43 -14.55 -13.75
CA GLU A 42 -2.24 -14.26 -14.60
C GLU A 42 -1.79 -12.79 -14.54
N ASN A 43 -2.72 -11.85 -14.49
CA ASN A 43 -2.47 -10.41 -14.31
C ASN A 43 -2.99 -9.96 -12.93
N PRO A 44 -2.21 -10.13 -11.85
CA PRO A 44 -2.67 -9.94 -10.47
C PRO A 44 -2.89 -8.46 -10.13
N GLY A 45 -3.82 -8.20 -9.21
CA GLY A 45 -4.15 -6.85 -8.72
C GLY A 45 -5.54 -6.38 -9.13
N PHE A 46 -6.04 -5.32 -8.50
CA PHE A 46 -7.39 -4.81 -8.72
C PHE A 46 -7.57 -4.20 -10.12
N ASP A 47 -8.76 -4.38 -10.70
CA ASP A 47 -9.17 -3.79 -11.98
C ASP A 47 -9.38 -2.27 -11.90
N ALA A 48 -9.82 -1.79 -10.74
CA ALA A 48 -9.93 -0.37 -10.44
C ALA A 48 -9.78 -0.11 -8.93
N ILE A 49 -9.21 1.03 -8.57
CA ILE A 49 -9.12 1.48 -7.17
C ILE A 49 -9.62 2.92 -7.09
N ILE A 50 -10.62 3.16 -6.24
CA ILE A 50 -11.22 4.48 -6.02
C ILE A 50 -11.24 4.83 -4.54
N GLY A 51 -11.09 6.11 -4.20
CA GLY A 51 -11.14 6.49 -2.80
C GLY A 51 -10.92 7.97 -2.52
N ASN A 52 -11.10 8.32 -1.25
CA ASN A 52 -10.79 9.64 -0.70
C ASN A 52 -9.77 9.47 0.43
N PRO A 53 -8.47 9.40 0.11
CA PRO A 53 -7.42 9.36 1.12
C PRO A 53 -7.50 10.55 2.09
N PRO A 54 -7.03 10.39 3.34
CA PRO A 54 -6.94 11.50 4.28
C PRO A 54 -6.00 12.60 3.76
N PHE A 55 -6.41 13.86 3.92
CA PHE A 55 -5.58 15.01 3.60
C PHE A 55 -4.68 15.36 4.78
N ALA A 56 -3.45 14.85 4.75
CA ALA A 56 -2.48 15.06 5.81
C ALA A 56 -1.08 15.30 5.22
N GLY A 57 -0.50 16.45 5.53
CA GLY A 57 0.93 16.71 5.34
C GLY A 57 1.75 16.18 6.52
N GLU A 58 3.08 16.25 6.41
CA GLU A 58 4.03 15.67 7.38
C GLU A 58 3.66 15.91 8.86
N ASN A 59 3.42 17.17 9.25
CA ASN A 59 3.09 17.51 10.64
C ASN A 59 1.80 16.84 11.12
N THR A 60 0.79 16.78 10.25
CA THR A 60 -0.50 16.13 10.54
C THR A 60 -0.33 14.61 10.64
N ILE A 61 0.50 14.02 9.77
CA ILE A 61 0.83 12.60 9.81
C ILE A 61 1.52 12.25 11.13
N SER A 62 2.56 12.98 11.50
CA SER A 62 3.33 12.76 12.73
C SER A 62 2.46 12.95 13.98
N ALA A 63 1.59 13.97 14.00
CA ALA A 63 0.68 14.21 15.11
C ALA A 63 -0.39 13.11 15.26
N GLY A 64 -0.91 12.58 14.14
CA GLY A 64 -2.00 11.58 14.16
C GLY A 64 -1.53 10.13 14.28
N SER A 65 -0.33 9.81 13.79
CA SER A 65 0.18 8.42 13.69
C SER A 65 1.49 8.19 14.42
N GLY A 66 2.04 9.23 15.06
CA GLY A 66 3.31 9.19 15.78
C GLY A 66 4.53 9.51 14.91
N PRO A 67 5.64 9.92 15.53
CA PRO A 67 6.79 10.50 14.84
C PRO A 67 7.56 9.49 13.96
N VAL A 68 7.38 8.19 14.18
CA VAL A 68 8.06 7.13 13.40
C VAL A 68 7.33 6.83 12.09
N TYR A 69 6.04 7.18 11.99
CA TYR A 69 5.20 6.79 10.87
C TYR A 69 5.68 7.35 9.51
N PRO A 70 6.10 8.62 9.37
CA PRO A 70 6.68 9.12 8.12
C PRO A 70 7.94 8.36 7.69
N SER A 71 8.82 8.04 8.65
CA SER A 71 10.03 7.26 8.36
C SER A 71 9.67 5.85 7.88
N TRP A 72 8.68 5.22 8.51
CA TRP A 72 8.17 3.92 8.06
C TRP A 72 7.58 4.01 6.64
N LEU A 73 6.82 5.05 6.31
CA LEU A 73 6.29 5.25 4.96
C LEU A 73 7.40 5.32 3.89
N GLN A 74 8.55 5.91 4.21
CA GLN A 74 9.71 5.93 3.31
C GLN A 74 10.33 4.55 3.11
N THR A 75 10.27 3.67 4.13
CA THR A 75 10.72 2.27 3.97
C THR A 75 9.83 1.49 3.00
N LEU A 76 8.52 1.77 3.01
CA LEU A 76 7.57 1.19 2.06
C LEU A 76 7.65 1.81 0.66
N HIS A 77 8.01 3.08 0.59
CA HIS A 77 8.01 3.86 -0.64
C HIS A 77 9.39 4.46 -0.89
N PRO A 78 10.39 3.65 -1.31
CA PRO A 78 11.74 4.13 -1.57
C PRO A 78 11.74 5.35 -2.51
N GLY A 79 12.59 6.33 -2.19
CA GLY A 79 12.69 7.59 -2.93
C GLY A 79 11.61 8.62 -2.61
N ALA A 80 10.66 8.34 -1.71
CA ALA A 80 9.72 9.35 -1.23
C ALA A 80 10.40 10.33 -0.25
N HIS A 81 10.03 11.60 -0.36
CA HIS A 81 10.46 12.67 0.55
C HIS A 81 9.68 12.62 1.87
N GLY A 82 10.33 12.98 2.99
CA GLY A 82 9.67 13.03 4.31
C GLY A 82 8.57 14.06 4.43
N ASN A 83 8.64 15.12 3.63
CA ASN A 83 7.67 16.19 3.61
C ASN A 83 6.46 15.89 2.71
N ALA A 84 6.44 14.75 2.02
CA ALA A 84 5.37 14.42 1.10
C ALA A 84 4.05 14.22 1.86
N ASP A 85 2.96 14.72 1.29
CA ASP A 85 1.64 14.48 1.83
C ASP A 85 1.30 12.98 1.77
N LEU A 86 0.53 12.51 2.76
CA LEU A 86 0.13 11.10 2.89
C LEU A 86 -0.54 10.58 1.62
N VAL A 87 -1.24 11.45 0.88
CA VAL A 87 -1.88 11.11 -0.38
C VAL A 87 -0.91 10.53 -1.41
N ALA A 88 0.35 11.00 -1.46
CA ALA A 88 1.37 10.44 -2.37
C ALA A 88 1.63 8.95 -2.11
N HIS A 89 1.65 8.55 -0.83
CA HIS A 89 1.80 7.16 -0.44
C HIS A 89 0.56 6.32 -0.74
N PHE A 90 -0.65 6.90 -0.64
CA PHE A 90 -1.86 6.22 -1.10
C PHE A 90 -1.84 5.99 -2.61
N PHE A 91 -1.40 6.97 -3.40
CA PHE A 91 -1.23 6.78 -4.84
C PHE A 91 -0.26 5.64 -5.17
N ARG A 92 0.91 5.60 -4.51
CA ARG A 92 1.88 4.51 -4.72
C ARG A 92 1.34 3.16 -4.27
N ARG A 93 0.64 3.10 -3.13
CA ARG A 93 0.04 1.87 -2.65
C ARG A 93 -1.04 1.36 -3.61
N SER A 94 -1.94 2.22 -4.06
CA SER A 94 -2.94 1.87 -5.07
C SER A 94 -2.30 1.38 -6.36
N PHE A 95 -1.25 2.07 -6.85
CA PHE A 95 -0.53 1.65 -8.04
C PHE A 95 0.07 0.24 -7.89
N SER A 96 0.66 -0.08 -6.73
CA SER A 96 1.22 -1.42 -6.46
C SER A 96 0.18 -2.54 -6.34
N LEU A 97 -1.07 -2.19 -6.04
CA LEU A 97 -2.16 -3.16 -5.86
C LEU A 97 -3.02 -3.31 -7.11
N ALA A 98 -2.85 -2.43 -8.11
CA ALA A 98 -3.59 -2.45 -9.35
C ALA A 98 -2.90 -3.36 -10.36
N ARG A 99 -3.69 -4.07 -11.17
CA ARG A 99 -3.13 -4.88 -12.26
C ARG A 99 -2.60 -4.01 -13.40
N VAL A 100 -1.80 -4.58 -14.29
CA VAL A 100 -1.40 -3.89 -15.53
C VAL A 100 -2.64 -3.53 -16.35
N GLY A 101 -2.73 -2.26 -16.77
CA GLY A 101 -3.87 -1.72 -17.53
C GLY A 101 -5.12 -1.44 -16.69
N ALA A 102 -5.03 -1.45 -15.36
CA ALA A 102 -6.09 -0.94 -14.48
C ALA A 102 -6.06 0.59 -14.39
N ALA A 103 -7.12 1.17 -13.81
CA ALA A 103 -7.20 2.59 -13.52
C ALA A 103 -7.40 2.84 -12.02
N MET A 104 -6.87 3.95 -11.52
CA MET A 104 -7.06 4.37 -10.14
C MET A 104 -7.45 5.85 -10.07
N GLY A 105 -8.40 6.16 -9.20
CA GLY A 105 -8.95 7.50 -9.03
C GLY A 105 -9.08 7.86 -7.56
N LEU A 106 -8.20 8.73 -7.08
CA LEU A 106 -8.20 9.18 -5.69
C LEU A 106 -8.44 10.69 -5.62
N ILE A 107 -9.30 11.11 -4.70
CA ILE A 107 -9.44 12.54 -4.38
C ILE A 107 -8.17 12.99 -3.66
N ALA A 108 -7.59 14.10 -4.12
CA ALA A 108 -6.33 14.61 -3.59
C ALA A 108 -6.33 16.13 -3.53
N THR A 109 -5.51 16.65 -2.63
CA THR A 109 -5.16 18.08 -2.60
C THR A 109 -4.35 18.46 -3.84
N ASN A 110 -4.38 19.75 -4.21
CA ASN A 110 -3.63 20.28 -5.36
C ASN A 110 -2.11 20.00 -5.29
N THR A 111 -1.59 19.83 -4.07
CA THR A 111 -0.19 19.51 -3.79
C THR A 111 0.24 18.17 -4.39
N VAL A 112 -0.68 17.25 -4.71
CA VAL A 112 -0.34 15.98 -5.40
C VAL A 112 0.39 16.19 -6.73
N GLY A 113 0.16 17.35 -7.37
CA GLY A 113 0.83 17.75 -8.61
C GLY A 113 2.03 18.68 -8.41
N GLN A 114 2.52 18.90 -7.19
CA GLN A 114 3.55 19.90 -6.88
C GLN A 114 4.68 19.35 -5.99
N GLY A 115 5.90 19.84 -6.20
CA GLY A 115 7.07 19.63 -5.34
C GLY A 115 7.32 18.20 -4.88
N ASP A 116 7.75 18.06 -3.63
CA ASP A 116 8.08 16.79 -2.96
C ASP A 116 6.93 15.76 -3.03
N THR A 117 5.67 16.20 -2.93
CA THR A 117 4.49 15.31 -2.99
C THR A 117 4.31 14.72 -4.39
N ARG A 118 4.51 15.51 -5.45
CA ARG A 118 4.49 15.02 -6.83
C ARG A 118 5.61 14.02 -7.07
N ASP A 119 6.82 14.37 -6.64
CA ASP A 119 8.00 13.54 -6.89
C ASP A 119 7.92 12.20 -6.15
N SER A 120 7.41 12.24 -4.91
CA SER A 120 7.16 11.05 -4.09
C SER A 120 6.00 10.19 -4.56
N GLY A 121 5.10 10.72 -5.41
CA GLY A 121 3.86 10.07 -5.82
C GLY A 121 3.75 9.91 -7.34
N LEU A 122 3.19 10.92 -8.01
CA LEU A 122 2.85 10.84 -9.44
C LEU A 122 4.08 10.71 -10.35
N SER A 123 5.19 11.42 -10.07
CA SER A 123 6.42 11.29 -10.86
C SER A 123 6.96 9.86 -10.79
N HIS A 124 6.94 9.24 -9.60
CA HIS A 124 7.31 7.84 -9.43
C HIS A 124 6.42 6.91 -10.25
N ILE A 125 5.09 7.07 -10.20
CA ILE A 125 4.15 6.24 -10.97
C ILE A 125 4.43 6.34 -12.48
N VAL A 126 4.63 7.55 -13.01
CA VAL A 126 4.94 7.76 -14.43
C VAL A 126 6.27 7.10 -14.82
N ALA A 127 7.29 7.23 -13.98
CA ALA A 127 8.59 6.58 -14.22
C ALA A 127 8.52 5.05 -14.24
N HIS A 128 7.48 4.44 -13.65
CA HIS A 128 7.28 2.99 -13.56
C HIS A 128 6.16 2.49 -14.48
N GLY A 129 5.86 3.24 -15.55
CA GLY A 129 4.93 2.80 -16.61
C GLY A 129 3.46 3.16 -16.37
N GLY A 130 3.15 3.89 -15.31
CA GLY A 130 1.84 4.49 -15.12
C GLY A 130 1.60 5.68 -16.04
N THR A 131 0.34 6.00 -16.29
CA THR A 131 -0.07 7.19 -17.04
C THR A 131 -1.05 8.00 -16.20
N VAL A 132 -0.88 9.33 -16.20
CA VAL A 132 -1.79 10.25 -15.49
C VAL A 132 -2.70 10.92 -16.52
N PHE A 133 -4.01 10.75 -16.33
CA PHE A 133 -5.05 11.41 -17.13
C PHE A 133 -5.65 12.57 -16.32
N ARG A 134 -6.07 13.64 -17.01
CA ARG A 134 -6.69 14.82 -16.41
C ARG A 134 -8.01 15.13 -17.09
#